data_AF-A0A271LH63-F1
#
_entry.id   AF-A0A271LH63-F1
#
_cell.length_a   1.000
_cell.length_b   1.000
_cell.length_c   1.000
_cell.angle_alpha   90.00
_cell.angle_beta   90.00
_cell.angle_gamma   90.00
#
_symmetry.space_group_name_H-M   'P 1'
#
loop_
_entity.id
_entity.type
_entity.pdbx_description
1 polymer ?
#
loop_
_entity_poly.entity_id
_entity_poly.type
_entity_poly.pdbx_seq_one_letter_code
_entity_poly.pdbx_strand_id
1 'polypeptide(L)'
;MRVQREFRADLVPPRAICRYGRTRRPSFVISTFMDEIPLLLLTLQLTFPLITSLGFDPIWFGVVSMMMVTIGLVFPPVGLVAFVVGTTAGADLTKVYKGTSILTIALVVTTVLLIIFPQIALWLPATMR
;
A
#
# COMPACT_ATOMS: atom_id res chain seq x y z
N MET A 1 -4.29 13.68 17.45
CA MET A 1 -3.00 13.35 18.14
C MET A 1 -3.07 12.19 19.15
N ARG A 2 -4.26 11.74 19.62
CA ARG A 2 -4.36 10.53 20.47
C ARG A 2 -4.35 9.21 19.67
N VAL A 3 -4.98 9.19 18.49
CA VAL A 3 -5.08 7.99 17.64
C VAL A 3 -3.72 7.42 17.20
N GLN A 4 -2.69 8.24 17.00
CA GLN A 4 -1.33 7.76 16.68
C GLN A 4 -0.56 7.19 17.88
N ARG A 5 -1.02 7.40 19.12
CA ARG A 5 -0.39 6.78 20.31
C ARG A 5 -0.91 5.37 20.55
N GLU A 6 -2.19 5.09 20.30
CA GLU A 6 -2.74 3.73 20.33
C GLU A 6 -2.04 2.83 19.30
N PHE A 7 -1.83 3.29 18.06
CA PHE A 7 -1.12 2.51 17.03
C PHE A 7 0.36 2.22 17.37
N ARG A 8 0.96 3.04 18.25
CA ARG A 8 2.33 2.82 18.76
C ARG A 8 2.36 1.72 19.84
N ALA A 9 1.25 1.40 20.48
CA ALA A 9 1.17 0.36 21.52
C ALA A 9 1.02 -1.06 20.92
N ASP A 10 0.39 -1.17 19.75
CA ASP A 10 0.24 -2.45 19.02
C ASP A 10 1.38 -2.74 18.02
N LEU A 11 2.28 -1.77 17.81
CA LEU A 11 3.54 -2.00 17.12
C LEU A 11 4.42 -2.87 18.04
N VAL A 12 4.40 -4.18 17.77
CA VAL A 12 5.14 -5.27 18.42
C VAL A 12 6.20 -4.77 19.42
N PRO A 13 6.00 -4.97 20.74
CA PRO A 13 6.94 -4.47 21.72
C PRO A 13 8.36 -5.01 21.41
N PRO A 14 9.43 -4.21 21.58
CA PRO A 14 10.80 -4.64 21.23
C PRO A 14 11.23 -5.92 21.97
N ARG A 15 10.61 -6.21 23.12
CA ARG A 15 10.79 -7.47 23.86
C ARG A 15 10.13 -8.70 23.22
N ALA A 16 9.06 -8.53 22.44
CA ALA A 16 8.43 -9.61 21.68
C ALA A 16 9.25 -9.99 20.44
N ILE A 17 9.88 -9.02 19.75
CA ILE A 17 10.82 -9.29 18.64
C ILE A 17 12.03 -10.09 19.13
N CYS A 18 12.59 -9.72 20.29
CA CYS A 18 13.73 -10.43 20.87
C CYS A 18 13.39 -11.85 21.36
N ARG A 19 12.14 -12.12 21.75
CA ARG A 19 11.65 -13.50 22.01
C ARG A 19 11.40 -14.28 20.72
N TYR A 20 10.96 -13.60 19.65
CA TYR A 20 10.71 -14.23 18.36
C TYR A 20 11.99 -14.76 17.70
N GLY A 21 13.12 -14.08 17.89
CA GLY A 21 14.44 -14.48 17.37
C GLY A 21 15.00 -15.82 17.90
N ARG A 22 14.38 -16.44 18.92
CA ARG A 22 14.80 -17.76 19.44
C ARG A 22 13.99 -18.94 18.86
N THR A 23 12.93 -18.67 18.10
CA THR A 23 12.04 -19.72 17.58
C THR A 23 12.34 -19.95 16.09
N ARG A 24 12.99 -21.08 15.74
CA ARG A 24 13.23 -21.55 14.35
C ARG A 24 11.92 -21.82 13.59
N ARG A 25 11.10 -20.82 13.29
CA ARG A 25 9.88 -20.98 12.47
C ARG A 25 9.86 -20.01 11.28
N PRO A 26 9.54 -20.48 10.06
CA PRO A 26 9.59 -19.70 8.82
C PRO A 26 8.54 -18.56 8.71
N SER A 27 7.77 -18.27 9.76
CA SER A 27 6.63 -17.36 9.73
C SER A 27 6.99 -15.87 9.53
N PHE A 28 8.20 -15.45 9.90
CA PHE A 28 8.64 -14.05 9.71
C PHE A 28 8.74 -13.63 8.23
N VAL A 29 9.10 -14.60 7.37
CA VAL A 29 9.19 -14.40 5.93
C VAL A 29 7.80 -14.05 5.39
N ILE A 30 6.80 -14.88 5.70
CA ILE A 30 5.42 -14.70 5.24
C ILE A 30 4.78 -13.40 5.74
N SER A 31 4.97 -13.03 7.01
CA SER A 31 4.38 -11.80 7.55
C SER A 31 4.97 -10.50 6.97
N THR A 32 6.18 -10.55 6.41
CA THR A 32 6.82 -9.38 5.79
C THR A 32 6.39 -9.18 4.33
N PHE A 33 5.97 -10.25 3.64
CA PHE A 33 5.57 -10.21 2.22
C PHE A 33 4.07 -9.98 1.97
N MET A 34 3.24 -10.06 3.00
CA MET A 34 1.78 -10.01 2.84
C MET A 34 1.20 -8.60 3.00
N ASP A 35 2.02 -7.55 2.97
CA ASP A 35 1.47 -6.19 3.01
C ASP A 35 0.83 -5.84 1.65
N GLU A 36 -0.16 -4.96 1.67
CA GLU A 36 -1.08 -4.54 0.60
C GLU A 36 -1.97 -5.61 -0.09
N ILE A 37 -1.48 -6.83 -0.36
CA ILE A 37 -2.20 -7.85 -1.16
C ILE A 37 -3.57 -8.22 -0.57
N PRO A 38 -3.72 -8.46 0.75
CA PRO A 38 -5.01 -8.81 1.34
C PRO A 38 -6.06 -7.70 1.20
N LEU A 39 -5.64 -6.44 1.28
CA LEU A 39 -6.52 -5.28 1.14
C LEU A 39 -7.01 -5.16 -0.31
N LEU A 40 -6.11 -5.35 -1.28
CA LEU A 40 -6.45 -5.35 -2.70
C LEU A 40 -7.41 -6.50 -3.04
N LEU A 41 -7.12 -7.71 -2.57
CA LEU A 41 -7.97 -8.87 -2.84
C LEU A 41 -9.38 -8.68 -2.29
N LEU A 42 -9.50 -8.22 -1.04
CA LEU A 42 -10.80 -7.98 -0.41
C LEU A 42 -11.59 -6.91 -1.16
N THR A 43 -10.97 -5.78 -1.48
CA THR A 43 -11.65 -4.68 -2.19
C THR A 43 -12.01 -5.04 -3.61
N LEU A 44 -11.11 -5.72 -4.34
CA LEU A 44 -11.34 -6.13 -5.72
C LEU A 44 -12.42 -7.21 -5.82
N GLN A 45 -12.39 -8.23 -4.97
CA GLN A 45 -13.40 -9.30 -4.97
C GLN A 45 -14.80 -8.80 -4.62
N LEU A 46 -14.91 -7.85 -3.69
CA LEU A 46 -16.17 -7.20 -3.35
C LEU A 46 -16.70 -6.34 -4.50
N THR A 47 -15.83 -5.63 -5.21
CA THR A 47 -16.25 -4.65 -6.23
C THR A 47 -16.37 -5.29 -7.63
N PHE A 48 -15.74 -6.44 -7.88
CA PHE A 48 -15.78 -7.17 -9.15
C PHE A 48 -17.19 -7.42 -9.71
N PRO A 49 -18.16 -7.95 -8.94
CA PRO A 49 -19.52 -8.13 -9.44
C PRO A 49 -20.24 -6.79 -9.71
N LEU A 50 -19.90 -5.72 -8.99
CA LEU A 50 -20.44 -4.38 -9.26
C LEU A 50 -19.96 -3.87 -10.63
N ILE A 51 -18.66 -3.89 -10.88
CA ILE A 51 -18.04 -3.29 -12.08
C ILE A 51 -18.49 -4.01 -13.34
N THR A 52 -18.54 -5.34 -13.27
CA THR A 52 -19.01 -6.18 -14.37
C THR A 52 -20.50 -5.97 -14.67
N SER A 53 -21.33 -5.66 -13.66
CA SER A 53 -22.74 -5.29 -13.88
C SER A 53 -22.92 -3.92 -14.52
N LEU A 54 -21.97 -3.00 -14.30
CA LEU A 54 -21.95 -1.65 -14.86
C LEU A 54 -21.28 -1.58 -16.26
N GLY A 55 -20.77 -2.69 -16.79
CA GLY A 55 -20.13 -2.75 -18.11
C GLY A 55 -18.74 -2.11 -18.18
N PHE A 56 -18.10 -1.82 -17.05
CA PHE A 56 -16.73 -1.32 -17.00
C PHE A 56 -15.71 -2.45 -17.15
N ASP A 57 -14.52 -2.12 -17.67
CA ASP A 57 -13.43 -3.09 -17.80
C ASP A 57 -12.80 -3.39 -16.42
N PRO A 58 -12.76 -4.67 -15.99
CA PRO A 58 -12.25 -5.05 -14.67
C PRO A 58 -10.74 -4.84 -14.52
N ILE A 59 -9.96 -4.86 -15.62
CA ILE A 59 -8.51 -4.65 -15.59
C ILE A 59 -8.21 -3.21 -15.23
N TRP A 60 -8.89 -2.26 -15.88
CA TRP A 60 -8.74 -0.84 -15.57
C TRP A 60 -9.04 -0.55 -14.09
N PHE A 61 -10.15 -1.09 -13.58
CA PHE A 61 -10.50 -0.91 -12.18
C PHE A 61 -9.47 -1.55 -11.23
N GLY A 62 -8.93 -2.72 -11.55
CA GLY A 62 -7.89 -3.38 -10.77
C GLY A 62 -6.62 -2.52 -10.66
N VAL A 63 -6.20 -1.91 -11.77
CA VAL A 63 -5.02 -1.03 -11.79
C VAL A 63 -5.27 0.24 -10.96
N VAL A 64 -6.43 0.87 -11.11
CA VAL A 64 -6.78 2.08 -10.34
C VAL A 64 -6.89 1.78 -8.85
N SER A 65 -7.55 0.68 -8.46
CA SER A 65 -7.69 0.30 -7.05
C SER A 65 -6.34 -0.05 -6.40
N MET A 66 -5.44 -0.72 -7.13
CA MET A 66 -4.06 -0.95 -6.68
C MET A 66 -3.33 0.36 -6.39
N MET A 67 -3.39 1.33 -7.31
CA MET A 67 -2.73 2.63 -7.09
C MET A 67 -3.30 3.38 -5.89
N MET A 68 -4.61 3.32 -5.66
CA MET A 68 -5.23 3.95 -4.49
C MET A 68 -4.73 3.34 -3.18
N VAL A 69 -4.59 2.02 -3.12
CA VAL A 69 -4.02 1.33 -1.95
C VAL A 69 -2.56 1.74 -1.74
N THR A 70 -1.75 1.78 -2.80
CA THR A 70 -0.34 2.21 -2.71
C THR A 70 -0.21 3.65 -2.20
N ILE A 71 -1.04 4.58 -2.68
CA ILE A 71 -1.06 5.96 -2.18
C ILE A 71 -1.43 5.99 -0.70
N GLY A 72 -2.40 5.19 -0.27
CA GLY A 72 -2.81 5.07 1.13
C GLY A 72 -1.67 4.64 2.08
N LEU A 73 -0.77 3.79 1.62
CA LEU A 73 0.39 3.32 2.39
C LEU A 73 1.50 4.38 2.51
N VAL A 74 1.61 5.28 1.54
CA VAL A 74 2.62 6.35 1.51
C VAL A 74 2.12 7.60 2.24
N PHE A 75 0.82 7.90 2.20
CA PHE A 75 0.26 9.12 2.78
C PHE A 75 0.26 9.09 4.33
N PRO A 76 0.61 10.21 5.00
CA PRO A 76 0.72 10.28 6.47
C PRO A 76 -0.44 9.78 7.35
N PRO A 77 -1.73 9.78 6.95
CA PRO A 77 -2.79 9.17 7.77
C PRO A 77 -2.51 7.73 8.20
N VAL A 78 -1.90 6.92 7.33
CA VAL A 78 -1.46 5.54 7.65
C VAL A 78 0.05 5.44 7.51
N GLY A 79 0.60 5.88 6.35
CA GLY A 79 2.01 6.22 6.16
C GLY A 79 3.00 5.14 6.59
N LEU A 80 2.58 3.88 6.52
CA LEU A 80 3.26 2.77 7.18
C LEU A 80 4.71 2.64 6.71
N VAL A 81 4.93 2.81 5.41
CA VAL A 81 6.27 2.76 4.80
C VAL A 81 7.18 3.87 5.35
N ALA A 82 6.67 5.12 5.41
CA ALA A 82 7.43 6.25 5.93
C ALA A 82 7.65 6.15 7.46
N PHE A 83 6.70 5.57 8.18
CA PHE A 83 6.78 5.34 9.61
C PHE A 83 7.84 4.30 9.97
N VAL A 84 7.88 3.17 9.26
CA VAL A 84 8.89 2.13 9.46
C VAL A 84 10.29 2.72 9.24
N VAL A 85 10.51 3.41 8.11
CA VAL A 85 11.80 4.04 7.81
C VAL A 85 12.21 5.07 8.88
N GLY A 86 11.27 5.89 9.37
CA GLY A 86 11.53 6.83 10.46
C GLY A 86 11.95 6.14 11.75
N THR A 87 11.31 5.01 12.11
CA THR A 87 11.65 4.25 13.32
C THR A 87 13.00 3.53 13.21
N THR A 88 13.37 3.04 12.01
CA THR A 88 14.65 2.35 11.81
C THR A 88 15.82 3.32 11.70
N ALA A 89 15.62 4.47 11.06
CA ALA A 89 16.66 5.48 10.83
C ALA A 89 16.82 6.49 11.99
N GLY A 90 15.90 6.51 12.97
CA GLY A 90 15.92 7.48 14.07
C GLY A 90 15.74 8.94 13.60
N ALA A 91 15.24 9.15 12.38
CA ALA A 91 15.05 10.45 11.78
C ALA A 91 13.67 11.03 12.11
N ASP A 92 13.59 12.35 12.22
CA ASP A 92 12.32 13.06 12.39
C ASP A 92 11.37 12.74 11.23
N LEU A 93 10.13 12.38 11.55
CA LEU A 93 9.08 11.98 10.60
C LEU A 93 8.86 13.07 9.54
N THR A 94 9.05 14.34 9.93
CA THR A 94 8.96 15.50 9.05
C THR A 94 10.03 15.49 7.94
N LYS A 95 11.25 15.04 8.25
CA LYS A 95 12.34 14.92 7.27
C LYS A 95 12.10 13.76 6.30
N VAL A 96 11.54 12.66 6.79
CA VAL A 96 11.17 11.51 5.97
C VAL A 96 10.08 11.90 4.96
N TYR A 97 9.00 12.55 5.40
CA TYR A 97 7.96 13.02 4.47
C TYR A 97 8.46 14.04 3.46
N LYS A 98 9.42 14.89 3.83
CA LYS A 98 10.05 15.81 2.88
C LYS A 98 10.82 15.05 1.79
N GLY A 99 11.52 13.98 2.15
CA GLY A 99 12.20 13.09 1.19
C GLY A 99 11.23 12.30 0.31
N THR A 100 10.16 11.76 0.89
CA THR A 100 9.18 10.93 0.15
C THR A 100 8.20 11.75 -0.67
N SER A 101 8.09 13.06 -0.43
CA SER A 101 7.15 13.95 -1.13
C SER A 101 7.23 13.86 -2.66
N ILE A 102 8.45 13.74 -3.21
CA ILE A 102 8.66 13.59 -4.66
C ILE A 102 8.04 12.31 -5.22
N LEU A 103 8.11 11.21 -4.45
CA LEU A 103 7.57 9.92 -4.81
C LEU A 103 6.04 9.92 -4.67
N THR A 104 5.52 10.54 -3.61
CA THR A 104 4.07 10.71 -3.43
C THR A 104 3.45 11.50 -4.58
N ILE A 105 4.09 12.59 -5.01
CA ILE A 105 3.61 13.40 -6.14
C ILE A 105 3.62 12.58 -7.43
N ALA A 106 4.70 11.84 -7.72
CA ALA A 106 4.79 10.99 -8.90
C ALA A 106 3.69 9.92 -8.94
N LEU A 107 3.37 9.29 -7.81
CA LEU A 107 2.28 8.31 -7.69
C LEU A 107 0.93 8.95 -8.02
N VAL A 108 0.63 10.09 -7.40
CA VAL A 108 -0.64 10.82 -7.63
C VAL A 108 -0.78 11.23 -9.09
N VAL A 109 0.28 11.77 -9.70
CA VAL A 109 0.28 12.16 -11.12
C VAL A 109 0.02 10.95 -12.01
N THR A 110 0.67 9.82 -11.73
CA THR A 110 0.50 8.59 -12.51
C THR A 110 -0.93 8.04 -12.38
N THR A 111 -1.51 8.08 -11.19
CA THR A 111 -2.90 7.66 -10.95
C THR A 111 -3.89 8.54 -11.71
N VAL A 112 -3.72 9.86 -11.65
CA VAL A 112 -4.58 10.80 -12.40
C VAL A 112 -4.46 10.56 -13.91
N LEU A 113 -3.24 10.32 -14.41
CA LEU A 113 -3.00 10.03 -15.81
C LEU A 113 -3.71 8.74 -16.26
N LEU A 114 -3.69 7.69 -15.45
CA LEU A 114 -4.37 6.41 -15.74
C LEU A 114 -5.90 6.49 -15.65
N ILE A 115 -6.44 7.40 -14.85
CA ILE A 115 -7.88 7.67 -14.81
C ILE A 115 -8.33 8.37 -16.10
N ILE A 116 -7.54 9.33 -16.60
CA ILE A 116 -7.87 10.10 -17.81
C ILE A 116 -7.63 9.27 -19.08
N PHE A 117 -6.56 8.47 -19.11
CA PHE A 117 -6.17 7.64 -20.24
C PHE A 117 -6.23 6.14 -19.88
N PRO A 118 -7.43 5.55 -19.76
CA PRO A 118 -7.60 4.11 -19.49
C PRO A 118 -6.97 3.24 -20.60
N GLN A 119 -6.82 3.79 -21.80
CA GLN A 119 -6.16 3.13 -22.92
C GLN A 119 -4.71 2.73 -22.62
N ILE A 120 -4.00 3.42 -21.73
CA ILE A 120 -2.62 3.03 -21.36
C ILE A 120 -2.62 1.71 -20.59
N ALA A 121 -3.61 1.51 -19.71
CA ALA A 121 -3.77 0.27 -18.95
C ALA A 121 -4.28 -0.89 -19.84
N LEU A 122 -5.08 -0.58 -20.86
CA LEU A 122 -5.71 -1.55 -21.75
C LEU A 122 -4.87 -1.87 -23.00
N TRP A 123 -3.89 -1.02 -23.34
CA TRP A 123 -3.01 -1.22 -24.49
C TRP A 123 -2.14 -2.48 -24.35
N LEU A 124 -1.61 -2.73 -23.16
CA LEU A 124 -0.75 -3.88 -22.91
C LEU A 124 -1.53 -5.22 -22.97
N PRO A 125 -2.72 -5.37 -22.34
CA PRO A 125 -3.58 -6.54 -22.52
C PRO A 125 -4.10 -6.73 -23.96
N ALA A 126 -4.41 -5.65 -24.67
CA ALA A 126 -4.92 -5.71 -26.04
C ALA A 126 -3.86 -6.18 -27.05
N THR A 127 -2.58 -5.93 -26.77
CA THR A 127 -1.44 -6.33 -27.62
C THR A 127 -0.93 -7.75 -27.31
N MET A 128 -1.25 -8.32 -26.14
CA MET A 128 -0.87 -9.70 -25.77
C MET A 128 -1.90 -10.77 -26.19
N ARG A 129 -2.96 -10.40 -26.92
CA ARG A 129 -3.86 -11.34 -27.61
C ARG A 129 -3.32 -11.69 -28.99
#